data_AF-W7QCG8-F1
#
_entry.id   AF-W7QCG8-F1
#
_cell.length_a   1.000
_cell.length_b   1.000
_cell.length_c   1.000
_cell.angle_alpha   90.00
_cell.angle_beta   90.00
_cell.angle_gamma   90.00
#
_symmetry.space_group_name_H-M   'P 1'
#
loop_
_entity.id
_entity.type
_entity.pdbx_description
1 polymer ?
#
loop_
_entity_poly.entity_id
_entity_poly.type
_entity_poly.pdbx_seq_one_letter_code
_entity_poly.pdbx_strand_id
1 'polypeptide(L)' 'MKSVGYRQVWDYLDGKGDFEQLRYRTVVATRQLAKRQLTWLRGWPGLHWVDTQGEDALSEILKFVREFGS' A
#
# COMPACT_ATOMS: atom_id res chain seq x y z
N MET A 1 2.45 -6.72 17.98
CA MET A 1 2.35 -5.52 17.10
C MET A 1 2.33 -5.97 15.64
N LYS A 2 1.23 -5.77 14.89
CA LYS A 2 1.06 -6.32 13.52
C LYS A 2 1.09 -5.26 12.41
N SER A 3 1.08 -3.98 12.74
CA SER A 3 1.13 -2.89 11.77
C SER A 3 2.56 -2.61 11.31
N VAL A 4 2.73 -2.30 10.02
CA VAL A 4 4.02 -1.92 9.42
C VAL A 4 4.57 -0.66 10.09
N GLY A 5 5.89 -0.59 10.31
CA GLY A 5 6.58 0.58 10.90
C GLY A 5 6.67 0.56 12.42
N TYR A 6 5.70 -0.03 13.11
CA TYR A 6 5.67 -0.01 14.57
C TYR A 6 6.86 -0.76 15.21
N ARG A 7 7.23 -1.92 14.67
CA ARG A 7 8.38 -2.67 15.19
C ARG A 7 9.70 -1.92 15.00
N GLN A 8 9.83 -1.21 13.87
CA GLN A 8 10.99 -0.39 13.58
C GLN A 8 11.10 0.77 14.57
N VAL A 9 9.97 1.45 14.86
CA VAL A 9 9.91 2.53 15.86
C VAL A 9 10.26 2.00 17.24
N TRP A 10 9.75 0.82 17.62
CA TRP A 10 10.08 0.21 18.90
C TRP A 10 11.57 -0.11 19.02
N ASP A 11 12.19 -0.71 17.99
CA ASP A 11 13.63 -1.00 17.98
C ASP A 11 14.46 0.29 18.16
N TYR A 12 14.04 1.41 17.54
CA TYR A 12 14.71 2.70 17.71
C TYR A 12 14.58 3.25 19.13
N LEU A 13 13.38 3.18 19.73
CA LEU A 13 13.14 3.60 21.12
C LEU A 13 13.90 2.74 22.13
N ASP A 14 14.20 1.49 21.79
CA ASP A 14 15.00 0.56 22.58
C ASP A 14 16.52 0.72 22.35
N GLY A 15 16.93 1.76 21.60
CA GLY A 15 18.34 2.07 21.32
C GLY A 15 19.02 1.10 20.35
N LYS A 16 18.26 0.25 19.63
CA LYS A 16 18.78 -0.80 18.74
C LYS A 16 19.05 -0.33 17.30
N GLY A 17 19.13 0.98 17.07
CA GLY A 17 19.43 1.57 15.77
C GLY A 17 19.28 3.08 15.77
N ASP A 18 19.68 3.71 14.67
CA ASP A 18 19.53 5.15 14.46
C ASP A 18 18.27 5.50 13.64
N PHE A 19 18.01 6.79 13.51
CA PHE A 19 16.86 7.31 12.79
C PHE A 19 16.92 7.03 11.27
N GLU A 20 18.11 7.00 10.69
CA GLU A 20 18.31 6.71 9.27
C GLU A 20 17.91 5.26 8.96
N GLN A 21 18.33 4.33 9.81
CA GLN A 21 18.02 2.91 9.70
C GLN A 21 16.54 2.63 9.99
N LEU A 22 15.94 3.33 10.96
CA LEU A 22 14.49 3.34 11.18
C LEU A 22 13.75 3.71 9.89
N ARG A 23 14.10 4.86 9.29
CA ARG A 23 13.43 5.38 8.08
C ARG A 23 13.55 4.38 6.94
N TYR A 24 14.76 3.88 6.69
CA TYR A 24 15.02 2.91 5.64
C TYR A 24 14.19 1.64 5.82
N ARG A 25 14.23 1.02 7.00
CA ARG A 25 13.50 -0.23 7.30
C ARG A 25 11.98 -0.03 7.19
N THR A 26 11.47 1.13 7.58
CA THR A 26 10.05 1.47 7.50
C THR A 26 9.60 1.57 6.05
N VAL A 27 10.35 2.30 5.21
CA VAL A 27 10.06 2.41 3.77
C VAL A 27 10.09 1.04 3.08
N VAL A 28 11.09 0.20 3.39
CA VAL A 28 11.18 -1.16 2.85
C VAL A 28 9.97 -2.01 3.26
N ALA A 29 9.58 -1.97 4.54
CA ALA A 29 8.45 -2.74 5.03
C ALA A 29 7.12 -2.31 4.37
N THR A 30 6.92 -1.01 4.15
CA THR A 30 5.74 -0.47 3.43
C THR A 30 5.72 -0.91 1.97
N ARG A 31 6.87 -0.86 1.27
CA ARG A 31 6.97 -1.36 -0.12
C ARG A 31 6.67 -2.85 -0.22
N GLN A 32 7.16 -3.65 0.74
CA GLN A 32 6.87 -5.08 0.78
C GLN A 32 5.38 -5.36 1.02
N LEU A 33 4.72 -4.58 1.88
CA LEU A 33 3.27 -4.67 2.06
C LEU A 33 2.53 -4.37 0.77
N ALA A 34 2.81 -3.24 0.12
CA ALA A 34 2.19 -2.85 -1.14
C ALA A 34 2.42 -3.90 -2.24
N LYS A 35 3.65 -4.43 -2.37
CA LYS A 35 3.97 -5.50 -3.31
C LYS A 35 3.13 -6.75 -3.05
N ARG A 36 2.97 -7.15 -1.78
CA ARG A 36 2.13 -8.31 -1.42
C ARG A 36 0.66 -8.05 -1.78
N GLN A 37 0.12 -6.88 -1.45
CA GLN A 37 -1.25 -6.51 -1.81
C GLN A 37 -1.47 -6.59 -3.32
N LEU A 38 -0.58 -5.98 -4.12
CA LEU A 38 -0.64 -6.02 -5.59
C LEU A 38 -0.49 -7.44 -6.15
N THR A 39 0.39 -8.26 -5.56
CA THR A 39 0.57 -9.66 -5.97
C THR A 39 -0.71 -10.47 -5.77
N TRP A 40 -1.38 -10.27 -4.63
CA TRP A 40 -2.68 -10.90 -4.36
C TRP A 40 -3.77 -10.42 -5.32
N LEU A 41 -3.87 -9.10 -5.54
CA LEU A 41 -4.87 -8.51 -6.44
C LEU A 41 -4.71 -9.01 -7.89
N ARG A 42 -3.48 -9.23 -8.37
CA ARG A 42 -3.25 -9.78 -9.73
C ARG A 42 -3.90 -11.14 -9.98
N GLY A 43 -4.09 -11.95 -8.94
CA GLY A 43 -4.74 -13.25 -9.04
C GLY A 43 -6.25 -13.21 -8.82
N TRP A 44 -6.83 -12.05 -8.52
CA TRP A 44 -8.25 -11.93 -8.16
C TRP A 44 -9.11 -11.69 -9.42
N PRO A 45 -10.05 -12.60 -9.75
CA PRO A 45 -10.91 -12.45 -10.93
C PRO A 45 -11.97 -11.36 -10.76
N GLY A 46 -12.29 -10.64 -11.83
CA GLY A 46 -13.35 -9.62 -11.81
C GLY A 46 -12.95 -8.29 -11.18
N LEU A 47 -11.65 -8.02 -11.04
CA LEU A 47 -11.16 -6.68 -10.67
C LEU A 47 -11.11 -5.75 -11.90
N HIS A 48 -11.62 -4.53 -11.72
CA HIS A 48 -11.39 -3.42 -12.64
C HIS A 48 -10.18 -2.60 -12.14
N TRP A 49 -9.12 -2.54 -12.93
CA TRP A 49 -7.91 -1.77 -12.58
C TRP A 49 -8.05 -0.35 -13.09
N VAL A 50 -7.84 0.63 -12.19
CA VAL A 50 -7.80 2.05 -12.54
C VAL A 50 -6.39 2.57 -12.32
N ASP A 51 -5.84 3.25 -13.32
CA ASP A 51 -4.54 3.91 -13.19
C ASP A 51 -4.69 5.25 -12.45
N THR A 52 -4.22 5.30 -11.20
CA THR A 52 -4.21 6.52 -10.38
C THR A 52 -3.31 7.64 -10.91
N GLN A 53 -2.44 7.36 -11.88
CA GLN A 53 -1.56 8.36 -12.51
C GLN A 53 -2.10 8.81 -13.88
N GLY A 54 -3.22 8.27 -14.34
CA GLY A 54 -3.89 8.70 -15.57
C GLY A 54 -4.55 10.07 -15.41
N GLU A 55 -4.77 10.76 -16.54
CA GLU A 55 -5.32 12.13 -16.55
C GLU A 55 -6.75 12.22 -15.99
N ASP A 56 -7.53 11.14 -16.00
CA ASP A 56 -8.96 11.15 -15.65
C ASP A 56 -9.42 9.94 -14.82
N ALA A 57 -8.59 9.49 -13.87
CA ALA A 57 -8.87 8.34 -13.01
C ALA A 57 -10.19 8.47 -12.23
N LEU A 58 -10.56 9.68 -11.81
CA LEU A 58 -11.78 9.93 -11.06
C LEU A 58 -13.03 9.65 -11.91
N SER A 59 -13.07 10.14 -13.15
CA SER A 59 -14.23 9.92 -14.01
C SER A 59 -14.36 8.46 -14.41
N GLU A 60 -13.24 7.74 -14.58
CA GLU A 60 -13.25 6.29 -14.80
C GLU A 60 -13.91 5.54 -13.63
N ILE A 61 -13.51 5.85 -12.39
CA ILE A 61 -14.10 5.26 -11.18
C ILE A 61 -15.60 5.56 -11.10
N LEU A 62 -16.00 6.81 -11.37
CA LEU A 62 -17.40 7.22 -11.29
C LEU A 62 -18.28 6.51 -12.34
N LYS A 63 -17.76 6.26 -13.55
CA LYS A 63 -18.47 5.47 -14.57
C LYS A 63 -18.65 4.04 -14.10
N PHE A 64 -17.58 3.41 -13.60
CA PHE A 64 -17.62 2.05 -13.09
C PHE A 64 -18.65 1.89 -11.96
N VAL A 65 -18.61 2.73 -10.91
CA VAL A 65 -19.55 2.62 -9.78
C VAL A 65 -21.01 2.77 -10.22
N ARG A 66 -21.30 3.62 -11.21
CA ARG A 66 -22.67 3.80 -11.73
C ARG A 66 -23.20 2.58 -12.48
N GLU A 67 -22.33 1.83 -13.16
CA GLU A 67 -22.73 0.61 -13.89
C GLU A 67 -23.14 -0.53 -12.95
N PHE A 68 -22.55 -0.60 -11.75
CA PHE A 68 -22.84 -1.64 -10.75
C PHE A 68 -23.83 -1.20 -9.65
N GLY A 69 -24.25 0.07 -9.66
CA GLY A 69 -25.06 0.68 -8.61
C GLY A 69 -26.57 0.65 -8.83
N SER A 70 -27.09 -0.17 -9.76
CA SER A 70 -28.54 -0.38 -9.95
C SER A 70 -29.08 -1.54 -9.11
#